data_AF-A0A9D7A685-F1
#
_entry.id   AF-A0A9D7A685-F1
#
_cell.length_a   1.000
_cell.length_b   1.000
_cell.length_c   1.000
_cell.angle_alpha   90.00
_cell.angle_beta   90.00
_cell.angle_gamma   90.00
#
_symmetry.space_group_name_H-M   'P 1'
#
loop_
_entity.id
_entity.type
_entity.pdbx_description
1 polymer ?
#
loop_
_entity_poly.entity_id
_entity_poly.type
_entity_poly.pdbx_seq_one_letter_code
_entity_poly.pdbx_strand_id
1 'polypeptide(L)'
;MAGPTAMLTRQDAGSAADMGVVHDLLNDNTRIKRSVVNLPDGIRTITESDDPKVAQAIKAHVASMSQRLEDGREFNLFSKTLPVLFENRDKIRSKVEMTDKGAVVTRTSADARVVAALQGHAAEVSELARDGMAAMRRGMMSRMAMGGMGGMGGPMGRGANAGEDAHRH
;
A
#
# COMPACT_ATOMS: atom_id res chain seq x y z
N MET A 1 1.01 -21.74 -10.52
CA MET A 1 2.19 -20.97 -10.04
C MET A 1 1.76 -19.53 -9.85
N ALA A 2 1.44 -19.12 -8.62
CA ALA A 2 1.09 -17.73 -8.35
C ALA A 2 2.39 -16.91 -8.33
N GLY A 3 2.45 -15.81 -9.10
CA GLY A 3 3.65 -14.98 -9.24
C GLY A 3 4.03 -14.25 -7.94
N PRO A 4 5.19 -13.57 -7.90
CA PRO A 4 5.72 -12.90 -6.71
C PRO A 4 4.78 -11.83 -6.11
N THR A 5 3.82 -11.32 -6.88
CA THR A 5 2.77 -10.41 -6.40
C THR A 5 1.72 -11.09 -5.52
N ALA A 6 1.51 -12.40 -5.65
CA ALA A 6 0.49 -13.15 -4.91
C ALA A 6 0.81 -13.31 -3.41
N MET A 7 2.08 -13.11 -3.01
CA MET A 7 2.50 -13.19 -1.60
C MET A 7 2.33 -11.88 -0.83
N LEU A 8 1.96 -10.77 -1.50
CA LEU A 8 1.95 -9.44 -0.89
C LEU A 8 0.55 -8.99 -0.43
N THR A 9 -0.49 -9.68 -0.89
CA THR A 9 -1.91 -9.48 -0.56
C THR A 9 -2.56 -10.82 -0.17
N ARG A 10 -3.41 -10.87 0.87
CA ARG A 10 -4.33 -11.99 1.06
C ARG A 10 -5.43 -11.88 0.00
N GLN A 11 -5.19 -12.45 -1.19
CA GLN A 11 -6.06 -12.29 -2.36
C GLN A 11 -7.45 -12.88 -2.12
N ASP A 12 -8.49 -12.18 -2.58
CA ASP A 12 -9.88 -12.63 -2.64
C ASP A 12 -10.46 -12.39 -4.05
N ALA A 13 -11.71 -12.84 -4.27
CA ALA A 13 -12.37 -12.75 -5.57
C ALA A 13 -12.47 -11.31 -6.13
N GLY A 14 -12.49 -10.29 -5.26
CA GLY A 14 -12.51 -8.89 -5.68
C GLY A 14 -11.14 -8.29 -5.98
N SER A 15 -10.03 -8.94 -5.57
CA SER A 15 -8.69 -8.34 -5.65
C SER A 15 -8.27 -8.00 -7.08
N ALA A 16 -8.65 -8.81 -8.07
CA ALA A 16 -8.32 -8.55 -9.47
C ALA A 16 -9.04 -7.31 -10.03
N ALA A 17 -10.32 -7.12 -9.68
CA ALA A 17 -11.10 -5.95 -10.09
C ALA A 17 -10.54 -4.67 -9.46
N ASP A 18 -10.19 -4.73 -8.16
CA ASP A 18 -9.57 -3.60 -7.46
C ASP A 18 -8.23 -3.21 -8.06
N MET A 19 -7.42 -4.20 -8.45
CA MET A 19 -6.16 -3.95 -9.15
C MET A 19 -6.37 -3.27 -10.50
N GLY A 20 -7.42 -3.65 -11.24
CA GLY A 20 -7.79 -2.98 -12.49
C GLY A 20 -8.05 -1.49 -12.27
N VAL A 21 -8.92 -1.15 -11.31
CA VAL A 21 -9.24 0.24 -10.99
C VAL A 21 -7.99 1.01 -10.50
N VAL A 22 -7.14 0.39 -9.68
CA VAL A 22 -5.88 1.00 -9.25
C VAL A 22 -4.99 1.31 -10.44
N HIS A 23 -4.80 0.38 -11.38
CA HIS A 23 -3.99 0.63 -12.58
C HIS A 23 -4.55 1.77 -13.43
N ASP A 24 -5.87 1.83 -13.62
CA ASP A 24 -6.51 2.91 -14.36
C ASP A 24 -6.23 4.27 -13.70
N LEU A 25 -6.40 4.37 -12.38
CA LEU A 25 -6.12 5.59 -11.62
C LEU A 25 -4.64 5.99 -11.64
N LEU A 26 -3.72 5.03 -11.61
CA LEU A 26 -2.28 5.29 -11.69
C LEU A 26 -1.83 5.72 -13.08
N ASN A 27 -2.47 5.21 -14.13
CA ASN A 27 -2.25 5.67 -15.50
C ASN A 27 -2.78 7.10 -15.72
N ASP A 28 -3.87 7.42 -15.03
CA ASP A 28 -4.59 8.69 -15.16
C ASP A 28 -4.25 9.70 -14.06
N ASN A 29 -3.15 9.47 -13.34
CA ASN A 29 -2.74 10.22 -12.15
C ASN A 29 -2.67 11.74 -12.38
N THR A 30 -2.25 12.18 -13.57
CA THR A 30 -2.15 13.60 -13.95
C THR A 30 -3.51 14.31 -14.00
N ARG A 31 -4.61 13.56 -14.09
CA ARG A 31 -6.00 14.07 -14.04
C ARG A 31 -6.59 14.04 -12.64
N ILE A 32 -5.86 13.56 -11.64
CA ILE A 32 -6.34 13.45 -10.26
C ILE A 32 -5.87 14.66 -9.45
N LYS A 33 -6.82 15.34 -8.81
CA LYS A 33 -6.57 16.38 -7.82
C LYS A 33 -6.83 15.78 -6.44
N ARG A 34 -5.80 15.78 -5.60
CA ARG A 34 -5.90 15.26 -4.24
C ARG A 34 -5.42 16.28 -3.23
N SER A 35 -6.17 16.45 -2.14
CA SER A 35 -5.75 17.22 -0.96
C SER A 35 -5.93 16.40 0.31
N VAL A 36 -5.05 16.65 1.28
CA VAL A 36 -5.03 15.95 2.57
C VAL A 36 -4.95 17.01 3.67
N VAL A 37 -5.83 16.88 4.66
CA VAL A 37 -5.77 17.61 5.92
C VAL A 37 -5.51 16.59 7.02
N ASN A 38 -4.38 16.72 7.72
CA ASN A 38 -4.10 15.94 8.91
C ASN A 38 -4.91 16.53 10.07
N LEU A 39 -5.74 15.70 10.70
CA LEU A 39 -6.49 16.04 11.89
C LEU A 39 -5.73 15.53 13.12
N PRO A 40 -5.93 16.13 14.31
CA PRO A 40 -5.34 15.61 15.56
C PRO A 40 -5.69 14.13 15.82
N ASP A 41 -6.87 13.70 15.39
CA ASP A 41 -7.43 12.37 15.58
C ASP A 41 -7.52 11.57 14.27
N GLY A 42 -6.88 12.00 13.17
CA GLY A 42 -6.92 11.26 11.91
C GLY A 42 -6.62 12.07 10.67
N ILE A 43 -7.45 11.89 9.63
CA ILE A 43 -7.29 12.51 8.32
C ILE A 43 -8.64 12.90 7.72
N ARG A 44 -8.62 13.96 6.90
CA ARG A 44 -9.65 14.25 5.90
C ARG A 44 -8.99 14.40 4.53
N THR A 45 -9.47 13.66 3.55
CA THR A 45 -8.92 13.67 2.19
C THR A 45 -10.01 13.99 1.19
N ILE A 46 -9.64 14.72 0.14
CA ILE A 46 -10.49 15.01 -1.01
C ILE A 46 -9.72 14.50 -2.23
N THR A 47 -10.33 13.62 -3.03
CA THR A 47 -9.75 13.12 -4.27
C THR A 47 -10.78 13.28 -5.38
N GLU A 48 -10.45 14.06 -6.40
CA GLU A 48 -11.38 14.50 -7.44
C GLU A 48 -10.71 14.54 -8.82
N SER A 49 -11.53 14.53 -9.86
CA SER A 49 -11.11 14.78 -11.24
C SER A 49 -12.20 15.54 -11.98
N ASP A 50 -11.78 16.38 -12.94
CA ASP A 50 -12.70 17.01 -13.89
C ASP A 50 -13.06 16.06 -15.05
N ASP A 51 -12.33 14.95 -15.21
CA ASP A 51 -12.67 13.90 -16.17
C ASP A 51 -13.71 12.95 -15.56
N PRO A 52 -14.89 12.77 -16.18
CA PRO A 52 -15.97 11.97 -15.61
C PRO A 52 -15.62 10.48 -15.48
N LYS A 53 -14.74 9.94 -16.34
CA LYS A 53 -14.30 8.54 -16.24
C LYS A 53 -13.36 8.36 -15.06
N VAL A 54 -12.43 9.29 -14.86
CA VAL A 54 -11.50 9.26 -13.71
C VAL A 54 -12.27 9.50 -12.40
N ALA A 55 -13.22 10.44 -12.39
CA ALA A 55 -14.11 10.67 -11.24
C ALA A 55 -14.89 9.39 -10.86
N GLN A 56 -15.41 8.65 -11.85
CA GLN A 56 -16.09 7.38 -11.61
C GLN A 56 -15.14 6.30 -11.06
N ALA A 57 -13.91 6.22 -11.58
CA ALA A 57 -12.89 5.30 -11.08
C ALA A 57 -12.49 5.62 -9.63
N ILE A 58 -12.36 6.90 -9.27
CA ILE A 58 -12.11 7.35 -7.88
C ILE A 58 -13.24 6.87 -6.96
N LYS A 59 -14.50 7.09 -7.34
CA LYS A 59 -15.66 6.67 -6.55
C LYS A 59 -15.70 5.16 -6.36
N ALA A 60 -15.48 4.40 -7.43
CA ALA A 60 -15.45 2.93 -7.38
C ALA A 60 -14.34 2.42 -6.46
N HIS A 61 -13.14 2.99 -6.56
CA HIS A 61 -12.00 2.64 -5.71
C HIS A 61 -12.30 2.95 -4.24
N VAL A 62 -12.79 4.15 -3.93
CA VAL A 62 -13.07 4.57 -2.54
C VAL A 62 -14.16 3.70 -1.91
N ALA A 63 -15.21 3.36 -2.66
CA ALA A 63 -16.27 2.46 -2.20
C ALA A 63 -15.69 1.08 -1.84
N SER A 64 -14.97 0.46 -2.78
CA SER A 64 -14.39 -0.87 -2.56
C SER A 64 -13.37 -0.88 -1.41
N MET A 65 -12.47 0.09 -1.34
CA MET A 65 -11.46 0.16 -0.26
C MET A 65 -12.07 0.44 1.11
N SER A 66 -13.19 1.16 1.17
CA SER A 66 -13.90 1.38 2.44
C SER A 66 -14.60 0.12 2.91
N GLN A 67 -15.31 -0.58 2.03
CA GLN A 67 -15.92 -1.88 2.35
C GLN A 67 -14.87 -2.92 2.76
N ARG A 68 -13.73 -2.96 2.05
CA ARG A 68 -12.62 -3.85 2.43
C ARG A 68 -12.11 -3.58 3.84
N LEU A 69 -11.96 -2.31 4.22
CA LEU A 69 -11.52 -1.96 5.57
C LEU A 69 -12.54 -2.41 6.61
N GLU A 70 -13.83 -2.21 6.35
CA GLU A 70 -14.94 -2.66 7.23
C GLU A 70 -14.96 -4.19 7.38
N ASP A 71 -14.82 -4.92 6.27
CA ASP A 71 -14.76 -6.39 6.26
C ASP A 71 -13.41 -6.94 6.77
N GLY A 72 -12.39 -6.08 6.87
CA GLY A 72 -10.96 -6.39 7.00
C GLY A 72 -10.40 -7.36 5.98
N ARG A 73 -10.84 -7.20 4.73
CA ARG A 73 -10.27 -7.88 3.56
C ARG A 73 -9.07 -7.09 3.04
N GLU A 74 -7.90 -7.36 3.63
CA GLU A 74 -6.65 -6.63 3.36
C GLU A 74 -6.32 -6.57 1.86
N PHE A 75 -6.18 -5.35 1.35
CA PHE A 75 -5.70 -5.06 0.00
C PHE A 75 -4.39 -4.28 0.09
N ASN A 76 -3.31 -4.99 0.38
CA ASN A 76 -2.01 -4.39 0.59
C ASN A 76 -1.06 -4.65 -0.57
N LEU A 77 -0.98 -3.68 -1.47
CA LEU A 77 -0.02 -3.75 -2.56
C LEU A 77 1.40 -3.61 -2.01
N PHE A 78 1.76 -2.47 -1.42
CA PHE A 78 3.13 -2.20 -0.95
C PHE A 78 3.19 -1.20 0.21
N SER A 79 2.10 -1.07 0.97
CA SER A 79 1.99 -0.09 2.05
C SER A 79 2.52 -0.65 3.35
N LYS A 80 3.26 0.19 4.08
CA LYS A 80 3.72 -0.14 5.45
C LYS A 80 2.66 0.20 6.49
N THR A 81 1.68 1.02 6.12
CA THR A 81 0.62 1.51 7.02
C THR A 81 -0.63 0.64 6.97
N LEU A 82 -0.96 0.05 5.82
CA LEU A 82 -2.14 -0.79 5.67
C LEU A 82 -2.21 -1.98 6.66
N PRO A 83 -1.15 -2.75 6.96
CA PRO A 83 -1.25 -3.83 7.95
C PRO A 83 -1.75 -3.33 9.31
N VAL A 84 -1.20 -2.21 9.80
CA VAL A 84 -1.61 -1.59 11.07
C VAL A 84 -3.07 -1.14 11.01
N LEU A 85 -3.50 -0.56 9.90
CA LEU A 85 -4.88 -0.09 9.72
C LEU A 85 -5.88 -1.25 9.68
N PHE A 86 -5.56 -2.35 8.97
CA PHE A 86 -6.42 -3.52 8.88
C PHE A 86 -6.48 -4.31 10.20
N GLU A 87 -5.36 -4.44 10.91
CA GLU A 87 -5.31 -5.03 12.26
C GLU A 87 -6.12 -4.25 13.28
N ASN A 88 -6.28 -2.93 13.09
CA ASN A 88 -6.97 -2.03 14.01
C ASN A 88 -8.26 -1.44 13.41
N ARG A 89 -8.86 -2.11 12.41
CA ARG A 89 -10.02 -1.59 11.67
C ARG A 89 -11.18 -1.18 12.58
N ASP A 90 -11.41 -1.92 13.66
CA ASP A 90 -12.52 -1.69 14.60
C ASP A 90 -12.33 -0.40 15.42
N LYS A 91 -11.12 0.17 15.40
CA LYS A 91 -10.79 1.46 16.04
C LYS A 91 -10.88 2.64 15.07
N ILE A 92 -11.20 2.41 13.80
CA ILE A 92 -11.27 3.44 12.76
C ILE A 92 -12.72 3.79 12.50
N ARG A 93 -13.07 5.06 12.69
CA ARG A 93 -14.35 5.60 12.23
C ARG A 93 -14.17 6.17 10.84
N SER A 94 -14.94 5.67 9.88
CA SER A 94 -14.91 6.13 8.49
C SER A 94 -16.18 6.91 8.16
N LYS A 95 -16.01 8.05 7.49
CA LYS A 95 -17.08 8.78 6.82
C LYS A 95 -16.67 9.01 5.37
N VAL A 96 -17.49 8.53 4.45
CA VAL A 96 -17.26 8.66 3.01
C VAL A 96 -18.42 9.47 2.42
N GLU A 97 -18.07 10.51 1.67
CA GLU A 97 -19.02 11.35 0.95
C GLU A 97 -18.62 11.33 -0.52
N MET A 98 -19.46 10.77 -1.39
CA MET A 98 -19.24 10.79 -2.83
C MET A 98 -19.64 12.16 -3.38
N THR A 99 -18.79 12.73 -4.23
CA THR A 99 -19.06 14.00 -4.93
C THR A 99 -19.27 13.73 -6.42
N ASP A 100 -19.71 14.74 -7.17
CA ASP A 100 -19.80 14.62 -8.64
C ASP A 100 -18.43 14.32 -9.26
N LYS A 101 -17.36 14.86 -8.68
CA LYS A 101 -15.99 14.79 -9.19
C LYS A 101 -15.13 13.69 -8.56
N GLY A 102 -15.59 13.02 -7.51
CA GLY A 102 -14.82 12.01 -6.82
C GLY A 102 -15.37 11.69 -5.44
N ALA A 103 -14.54 11.82 -4.40
CA ALA A 103 -14.96 11.53 -3.02
C ALA A 103 -14.18 12.33 -1.97
N VAL A 104 -14.85 12.57 -0.84
CA VAL A 104 -14.26 13.03 0.42
C VAL A 104 -14.27 11.87 1.40
N VAL A 105 -13.11 11.56 1.98
CA VAL A 105 -12.96 10.50 2.99
C VAL A 105 -12.39 11.10 4.26
N THR A 106 -13.14 10.96 5.36
CA THR A 106 -12.67 11.28 6.70
C THR A 106 -12.50 9.99 7.48
N ARG A 107 -11.33 9.78 8.07
CA ARG A 107 -11.05 8.63 8.94
C ARG A 107 -10.42 9.11 10.23
N THR A 108 -10.98 8.71 11.36
CA THR A 108 -10.49 9.11 12.69
C THR A 108 -10.34 7.91 13.63
N SER A 109 -9.51 8.07 14.65
CA SER A 109 -9.30 7.08 15.71
C SER A 109 -8.88 7.76 17.01
N ALA A 110 -9.21 7.13 18.14
CA ALA A 110 -8.69 7.53 19.45
C ALA A 110 -7.31 6.94 19.76
N ASP A 111 -6.84 5.98 18.93
CA ASP A 111 -5.54 5.34 19.09
C ASP A 111 -4.48 6.10 18.29
N ALA A 112 -3.51 6.72 18.99
CA ALA A 112 -2.47 7.54 18.38
C ALA A 112 -1.64 6.77 17.34
N ARG A 113 -1.46 5.45 17.51
CA ARG A 113 -0.76 4.61 16.53
C ARG A 113 -1.57 4.48 15.25
N VAL A 114 -2.90 4.35 15.37
CA VAL A 114 -3.81 4.29 14.23
C VAL A 114 -3.87 5.65 13.52
N VAL A 115 -3.90 6.76 14.26
CA VAL A 115 -3.82 8.12 13.69
C VAL A 115 -2.55 8.30 12.87
N ALA A 116 -1.39 7.92 13.41
CA ALA A 116 -0.12 7.99 12.68
C ALA A 116 -0.14 7.12 11.41
N ALA A 117 -0.71 5.91 11.48
CA ALA A 117 -0.87 5.03 10.32
C ALA A 117 -1.81 5.64 9.26
N LEU A 118 -2.91 6.27 9.65
CA LEU A 118 -3.83 6.95 8.74
C LEU A 118 -3.14 8.10 7.98
N GLN A 119 -2.40 8.94 8.70
CA GLN A 119 -1.65 10.05 8.12
C GLN A 119 -0.54 9.56 7.19
N GLY A 120 0.21 8.53 7.59
CA GLY A 120 1.21 7.88 6.74
C GLY A 120 0.60 7.29 5.47
N HIS A 121 -0.54 6.61 5.59
CA HIS A 121 -1.26 6.08 4.44
C HIS A 121 -1.73 7.17 3.49
N ALA A 122 -2.25 8.28 4.03
CA ALA A 122 -2.67 9.41 3.22
C ALA A 122 -1.51 10.01 2.41
N ALA A 123 -0.28 10.00 2.96
CA ALA A 123 0.92 10.42 2.26
C ALA A 123 1.31 9.44 1.14
N GLU A 124 1.31 8.13 1.40
CA GLU A 124 1.58 7.09 0.39
C GLU A 124 0.63 7.22 -0.81
N VAL A 125 -0.67 7.37 -0.56
CA VAL A 125 -1.67 7.55 -1.63
C VAL A 125 -1.52 8.88 -2.35
N SER A 126 -1.03 9.93 -1.66
CA SER A 126 -0.72 11.20 -2.31
C SER A 126 0.48 11.11 -3.25
N GLU A 127 1.46 10.26 -2.95
CA GLU A 127 2.56 9.94 -3.87
C GLU A 127 2.05 9.17 -5.09
N LEU A 128 1.17 8.19 -4.90
CA LEU A 128 0.54 7.44 -5.99
C LEU A 128 -0.30 8.34 -6.90
N ALA A 129 -1.09 9.25 -6.33
CA ALA A 129 -1.88 10.21 -7.11
C ALA A 129 -0.99 11.21 -7.87
N ARG A 130 0.22 11.53 -7.36
CA ARG A 130 1.14 12.47 -8.00
C ARG A 130 1.98 11.82 -9.11
N ASP A 131 2.54 10.64 -8.85
CA ASP A 131 3.57 10.03 -9.70
C ASP A 131 3.12 8.70 -10.36
N GLY A 132 1.89 8.26 -10.09
CA GLY A 132 1.25 7.11 -10.74
C GLY A 132 2.07 5.84 -10.62
N MET A 133 2.29 5.18 -11.76
CA MET A 133 3.03 3.91 -11.84
C MET A 133 4.47 4.01 -11.31
N ALA A 134 5.10 5.18 -11.35
CA ALA A 134 6.45 5.35 -10.81
C ALA A 134 6.47 5.21 -9.28
N ALA A 135 5.51 5.82 -8.58
CA ALA A 135 5.35 5.66 -7.13
C ALA A 135 5.04 4.20 -6.74
N MET A 136 4.17 3.54 -7.50
CA MET A 136 3.86 2.11 -7.27
C MET A 136 5.12 1.25 -7.34
N ARG A 137 5.97 1.44 -8.37
CA ARG A 137 7.24 0.71 -8.49
C ARG A 137 8.20 1.02 -7.35
N ARG A 138 8.27 2.28 -6.87
CA ARG A 138 9.10 2.62 -5.70
C ARG A 138 8.61 1.92 -4.43
N GLY A 139 7.30 1.91 -4.19
CA GLY A 139 6.69 1.17 -3.08
C GLY A 139 7.00 -0.33 -3.13
N MET A 140 6.84 -0.95 -4.32
CA MET A 140 7.22 -2.33 -4.59
C MET A 140 8.66 -2.63 -4.19
N MET A 141 9.60 -1.84 -4.71
CA MET A 141 11.02 -2.03 -4.46
C MET A 141 11.37 -1.83 -2.99
N SER A 142 10.79 -0.83 -2.31
CA SER A 142 11.00 -0.60 -0.88
C SER A 142 10.53 -1.79 -0.04
N ARG A 143 9.36 -2.37 -0.37
CA ARG A 143 8.85 -3.56 0.35
C ARG A 143 9.70 -4.79 0.08
N MET A 144 10.15 -5.00 -1.15
CA MET A 144 11.03 -6.12 -1.49
C MET A 144 12.40 -6.02 -0.80
N ALA A 145 12.98 -4.82 -0.73
CA ALA A 145 14.24 -4.58 -0.01
C ALA A 145 14.12 -4.88 1.49
N MET A 146 12.99 -4.50 2.12
CA MET A 146 12.74 -4.78 3.54
C MET A 146 12.38 -6.25 3.82
N GLY A 147 11.84 -6.98 2.83
CA GLY A 147 11.60 -8.43 2.91
C GLY A 147 12.84 -9.28 2.60
N GLY A 148 13.92 -8.68 2.07
CA GLY A 148 15.15 -9.36 1.64
C GLY A 148 16.26 -9.48 2.69
N MET A 149 16.08 -8.97 3.91
CA MET A 149 17.07 -9.05 5.00
C MET A 149 16.78 -10.19 6.01
N GLY A 150 16.22 -11.30 5.53
CA GLY A 150 15.84 -12.46 6.34
C GLY A 150 16.53 -13.79 6.01
N GLY A 151 17.47 -13.84 5.07
CA GLY A 151 18.15 -15.10 4.75
C GLY A 151 19.15 -15.02 3.61
N MET A 152 20.38 -14.63 3.91
CA MET A 152 21.61 -15.15 3.29
C MET A 152 22.81 -14.51 4.02
N GLY A 153 23.15 -15.07 5.18
CA GLY A 153 24.27 -14.61 6.02
C GLY A 153 24.91 -15.79 6.73
N GLY A 154 25.39 -16.77 5.97
CA GLY A 154 26.28 -17.84 6.44
C GLY A 154 27.67 -17.67 5.83
N PRO A 155 28.75 -17.90 6.58
CA PRO A 155 30.04 -17.26 6.33
C PRO A 155 30.71 -17.78 5.06
N MET A 156 31.36 -16.85 4.33
CA MET A 156 32.38 -17.15 3.34
C MET A 156 33.44 -18.05 3.99
N GLY A 157 33.40 -19.34 3.62
CA GLY A 157 34.45 -20.29 3.90
C GLY A 157 35.75 -19.78 3.30
N ARG A 158 36.64 -19.35 4.19
CA ARG A 158 38.02 -18.94 3.93
C ARG A 158 38.73 -20.08 3.19
N GLY A 159 39.05 -19.87 1.91
CA GLY A 159 39.98 -20.71 1.19
C GLY A 159 41.35 -20.61 1.85
N ALA A 160 41.75 -21.68 2.53
CA ALA A 160 43.12 -21.88 2.99
C ALA A 160 43.76 -22.91 2.06
N ASN A 161 44.72 -22.43 1.28
CA ASN A 161 45.60 -23.22 0.44
C ASN A 161 46.91 -23.40 1.22
N ALA A 162 47.26 -24.62 1.58
CA ALA A 162 48.58 -25.13 1.99
C ALA A 162 48.39 -26.66 2.09
N GLY A 163 49.06 -27.52 1.31
CA GLY A 163 50.47 -27.49 0.97
C GLY A 163 51.21 -28.31 2.04
N GLU A 164 51.55 -29.56 1.66
CA GLU A 164 52.52 -30.46 2.29
C GLU A 164 52.37 -30.82 3.78
N ASP A 165 52.27 -32.11 4.09
CA ASP A 165 53.42 -32.81 4.69
C ASP A 165 53.20 -34.32 4.85
N ALA A 166 54.32 -35.02 4.74
CA ALA A 166 54.48 -36.46 4.76
C ALA A 166 54.07 -37.13 6.09
N HIS A 167 53.85 -38.45 6.02
CA HIS A 167 54.56 -39.51 6.77
C HIS A 167 53.65 -40.59 7.39
N ARG A 168 54.00 -41.86 7.08
CA ARG A 168 53.81 -43.12 7.85
C ARG A 168 52.38 -43.67 7.98
N HIS A 169 52.10 -44.98 7.87
CA HIS A 169 52.88 -46.23 7.81
C HIS A 169 52.07 -47.25 7.00
#